data_AF-A0A1I2DU45-F1
#
_entry.id   AF-A0A1I2DU45-F1
#
_cell.length_a   1.000
_cell.length_b   1.000
_cell.length_c   1.000
_cell.angle_alpha   90.00
_cell.angle_beta   90.00
_cell.angle_gamma   90.00
#
_symmetry.space_group_name_H-M   'P 1'
#
loop_
_entity.id
_entity.type
_entity.pdbx_description
1 polymer ?
#
loop_
_entity_poly.entity_id
_entity_poly.type
_entity_poly.pdbx_seq_one_letter_code
_entity_poly.pdbx_strand_id
1 'polypeptide(L)' 'MPEPITLLQAIEEKRNILNKTAQNEPLSSEKVIQLSKELDCLLNKYERVVVTAS' A
#
# COMPACT_ATOMS: atom_id res chain seq x y z
N MET A 1 16.16 -5.30 -8.09
CA MET A 1 14.77 -4.82 -7.91
C MET A 1 14.09 -5.76 -6.92
N PRO A 2 13.25 -5.29 -5.99
CA PRO A 2 12.52 -6.20 -5.09
C PRO A 2 11.66 -7.15 -5.90
N GLU A 3 11.62 -8.43 -5.51
CA GLU A 3 10.84 -9.45 -6.21
C GLU A 3 9.33 -9.18 -6.05
N PRO A 4 8.50 -9.51 -7.05
CA PRO A 4 7.05 -9.26 -7.01
C PRO A 4 6.35 -9.75 -5.73
N ILE A 5 6.82 -10.88 -5.18
CA ILE A 5 6.29 -11.47 -3.93
C ILE A 5 6.53 -10.55 -2.72
N THR A 6 7.71 -9.93 -2.64
CA THR A 6 8.04 -9.00 -1.53
C THR A 6 7.19 -7.73 -1.56
N LEU A 7 6.84 -7.25 -2.77
CA LEU A 7 5.94 -6.12 -2.93
C LEU A 7 4.51 -6.45 -2.51
N LEU A 8 4.00 -7.64 -2.86
CA LEU A 8 2.67 -8.09 -2.42
C LEU A 8 2.57 -8.18 -0.89
N GLN A 9 3.60 -8.71 -0.23
CA GLN A 9 3.64 -8.76 1.23
C GLN A 9 3.60 -7.37 1.86
N ALA A 10 4.39 -6.42 1.34
CA ALA A 10 4.40 -5.04 1.81
C ALA A 10 3.05 -4.32 1.59
N ILE A 11 2.40 -4.57 0.44
CA ILE A 11 1.05 -4.07 0.14
C ILE A 11 0.05 -4.59 1.18
N GLU A 12 0.07 -5.89 1.46
CA GLU A 12 -0.87 -6.52 2.39
C GLU A 12 -0.65 -6.05 3.84
N GLU A 13 0.60 -5.90 4.25
CA GLU A 13 0.94 -5.33 5.56
C GLU A 13 0.43 -3.89 5.69
N LYS A 14 0.72 -3.05 4.69
CA LYS A 14 0.28 -1.65 4.68
C LYS A 14 -1.23 -1.52 4.64
N ARG A 15 -1.92 -2.36 3.87
CA ARG A 15 -3.39 -2.45 3.82
C ARG A 15 -3.98 -2.77 5.19
N ASN A 16 -3.40 -3.73 5.91
CA ASN A 16 -3.85 -4.07 7.26
C ASN A 16 -3.65 -2.93 8.26
N ILE A 17 -2.53 -2.22 8.19
CA ILE A 17 -2.28 -1.04 9.03
C ILE A 17 -3.29 0.08 8.73
N LEU A 18 -3.53 0.37 7.46
CA LEU A 18 -4.51 1.37 7.02
C LEU A 18 -5.91 1.02 7.54
N ASN A 19 -6.38 -0.22 7.33
CA ASN A 19 -7.70 -0.67 7.77
C ASN A 19 -7.87 -0.54 9.29
N LYS A 20 -6.87 -0.98 10.07
CA LYS A 20 -6.91 -0.85 11.54
C LYS A 20 -6.92 0.61 11.98
N THR A 21 -6.18 1.48 11.28
CA THR A 21 -6.13 2.92 11.62
C THR A 21 -7.45 3.60 11.28
N ALA A 22 -8.01 3.33 10.10
CA ALA A 22 -9.28 3.90 9.64
C ALA A 22 -10.51 3.45 10.47
N GLN A 23 -10.41 2.33 11.20
CA GLN A 23 -11.43 1.92 12.18
C GLN A 23 -11.46 2.82 13.42
N ASN A 24 -10.35 3.48 13.75
CA ASN A 24 -10.18 4.23 14.99
C ASN A 24 -10.02 5.74 14.76
N GLU A 25 -9.81 6.17 13.53
CA GLU A 25 -9.60 7.56 13.14
C GLU A 25 -10.48 7.95 11.96
N PRO A 26 -10.90 9.22 11.85
CA PRO A 26 -11.61 9.70 10.67
C PRO A 26 -10.79 9.46 9.40
N LEU A 27 -11.46 9.14 8.30
CA LEU A 27 -10.79 8.91 7.00
C LEU A 27 -10.04 10.15 6.49
N SER A 28 -10.44 11.34 6.95
CA SER A 28 -9.78 12.61 6.67
C SER A 28 -8.61 12.91 7.61
N SER A 29 -8.26 12.02 8.54
CA SER A 29 -7.09 12.23 9.40
C SER A 29 -5.83 12.21 8.54
N GLU A 30 -4.89 13.10 8.86
CA GLU A 30 -3.62 13.19 8.13
C GLU A 30 -2.89 11.84 8.11
N LYS A 31 -3.00 11.08 9.21
CA LYS A 31 -2.41 9.75 9.34
C LYS A 31 -3.05 8.72 8.41
N VAL A 32 -4.39 8.69 8.31
CA VAL A 32 -5.08 7.80 7.36
C VAL A 32 -4.74 8.19 5.92
N ILE A 33 -4.74 9.48 5.61
CA ILE A 33 -4.36 9.99 4.28
C ILE A 33 -2.92 9.59 3.92
N GLN A 34 -1.97 9.72 4.86
CA GLN A 34 -0.58 9.37 4.64
C GLN A 34 -0.41 7.86 4.39
N LEU A 35 -1.09 7.03 5.18
CA LEU A 35 -1.09 5.57 4.98
C LEU A 35 -1.68 5.18 3.62
N SER A 36 -2.74 5.85 3.16
CA SER A 36 -3.31 5.63 1.82
C SER A 36 -2.30 5.99 0.71
N LYS A 37 -1.60 7.12 0.82
CA LYS A 37 -0.57 7.51 -0.16
C LYS A 37 0.59 6.51 -0.21
N GLU A 38 0.99 5.97 0.93
CA GLU A 38 2.04 4.95 0.99
C GLU A 38 1.59 3.64 0.35
N LEU A 39 0.35 3.22 0.58
CA LEU A 39 -0.23 2.05 -0.06
C LEU A 39 -0.31 2.22 -1.59
N ASP A 40 -0.77 3.37 -2.07
CA ASP A 40 -0.79 3.69 -3.50
C ASP A 40 0.60 3.64 -4.13
N CYS A 41 1.64 4.12 -3.43
CA CYS A 41 3.01 4.04 -3.91
C CYS A 41 3.47 2.58 -4.09
N LEU A 42 3.10 1.69 -3.17
CA LEU A 42 3.42 0.26 -3.27
C LEU A 42 2.65 -0.42 -4.41
N LEU A 43 1.36 -0.12 -4.57
CA LEU A 43 0.53 -0.63 -5.67
C LEU A 43 1.08 -0.20 -7.03
N ASN A 44 1.43 1.07 -7.18
CA ASN A 44 2.04 1.59 -8.41
C ASN A 44 3.40 0.94 -8.71
N LYS A 45 4.21 0.65 -7.69
CA LYS A 45 5.47 -0.08 -7.87
C LYS A 45 5.22 -1.51 -8.34
N TYR A 46 4.24 -2.18 -7.75
CA TYR A 46 3.87 -3.54 -8.13
C TYR A 46 3.33 -3.59 -9.56
N GLU A 47 2.42 -2.68 -9.92
CA GLU A 47 1.89 -2.55 -11.28
C GLU A 47 3.03 -2.40 -12.29
N ARG A 48 3.99 -1.50 -12.04
CA ARG A 48 5.14 -1.34 -12.94
C ARG A 48 5.94 -2.63 -13.10
N VAL A 49 6.15 -3.39 -12.04
CA VAL A 49 6.91 -4.66 -12.09
C VAL A 49 6.15 -5.74 -12.85
N VAL A 50 4.82 -5.82 -12.71
CA VAL A 50 3.99 -6.83 -13.39
C VAL A 50 3.69 -6.46 -14.84
N VAL A 51 3.37 -5.19 -15.12
CA VAL A 51 3.04 -4.69 -16.46
C VAL A 51 4.27 -4.66 -17.38
N THR A 52 5.48 -4.40 -16.85
CA THR A 52 6.72 -4.49 -17.66
C THR A 52 7.22 -5.92 -17.87
N ALA A 53 6.62 -6.91 -17.19
CA ALA A 53 6.92 -8.32 -17.37
C ALA A 53 5.95 -9.04 -18.32
N SER A 54 5.01 -8.30 -18.93
CA SER A 54 4.01 -8.80 -19.89
C SER A 54 4.40 -8.49 -21.34
#